data_AF-A0A1H5N852-F1
#
_entry.id   AF-A0A1H5N852-F1
#
_cell.length_a   1.000
_cell.length_b   1.000
_cell.length_c   1.000
_cell.angle_alpha   90.00
_cell.angle_beta   90.00
_cell.angle_gamma   90.00
#
_symmetry.space_group_name_H-M   'P 1'
#
loop_
_entity.id
_entity.type
_entity.pdbx_description
1 polymer ?
#
loop_
_entity_poly.entity_id
_entity_poly.type
_entity_poly.pdbx_seq_one_letter_code
_entity_poly.pdbx_strand_id
1 'polypeptide(L)'
;MGSAGVATASSARAVGPVPPATNEGYPIIAPHDPTEVTRAITSRGATLGFSRHGGGYINSLDLGDGVNLVAPGFGRGGQTAVRDGLHSRRFNPTQGGYRDGGGTPVDMSVTASRSGPGERLEIPRFNLCLFVGDGQFNYNEHEDLYPKQPVYGPGDTDGIDETGLSQDDECRSEYDFFGFVEDASSMAGSAGIPVFKHYTCVEYQRDPGPPLTVAGQQPEKYSAIHQSGPGAVHRNGRPAIDESNRITDIAPELFPGEEATNTDMSGFFNRYSLRIVHSAGYHYGLWIDPAGNWQSEWLEPGTGPRQQRFREDRYYDLVPGGRIQGDGGAFQTPASEDLIIAATGEDPYDSLGVGIFFPQESAYNANPIVGIDRKTGKVLYTDDRRMRTQGHFHGGLGGGGTKTVQGATFESYYTMFRTTQYLTGMFAPGIHGHADAVERAQREVYLLIGTPEEIRAAADNIRRSLPRAFRPVPEVWAS
;
A
#
# COMPACT_ATOMS: atom_id res chain seq x y z
N MET A 1 14.40 -7.83 30.22
CA MET A 1 13.68 -8.64 29.22
C MET A 1 12.25 -8.75 29.71
N GLY A 2 11.37 -7.85 29.26
CA GLY A 2 9.94 -7.90 29.59
C GLY A 2 9.25 -8.80 28.58
N SER A 3 8.52 -9.80 29.04
CA SER A 3 7.65 -10.64 28.21
C SER A 3 6.59 -9.76 27.54
N ALA A 4 6.51 -9.78 26.21
CA ALA A 4 5.39 -9.20 25.47
C ALA A 4 4.12 -9.91 25.94
N GLY A 5 3.21 -9.15 26.58
CA GLY A 5 1.95 -9.70 27.05
C GLY A 5 1.05 -10.00 25.86
N VAL A 6 0.69 -11.27 25.68
CA VAL A 6 -0.36 -11.69 24.74
C VAL A 6 -1.65 -11.01 25.17
N ALA A 7 -2.09 -10.01 24.40
CA ALA A 7 -3.42 -9.45 24.57
C ALA A 7 -4.44 -10.51 24.12
N THR A 8 -5.07 -11.18 25.08
CA THR A 8 -6.21 -12.06 24.77
C THR A 8 -7.29 -11.21 24.12
N ALA A 9 -7.64 -11.55 22.87
CA ALA A 9 -8.67 -10.84 22.11
C ALA A 9 -9.95 -10.77 22.95
N SER A 10 -10.37 -9.56 23.34
CA SER A 10 -11.67 -9.35 23.96
C SER A 10 -12.74 -9.99 23.07
N SER A 11 -13.80 -10.55 23.66
CA SER A 11 -14.88 -11.30 22.99
C SER A 11 -15.45 -10.56 21.77
N ALA A 12 -14.75 -10.64 20.63
CA ALA A 12 -15.15 -10.01 19.39
C ALA A 12 -16.37 -10.78 18.90
N ARG A 13 -17.46 -10.05 18.68
CA ARG A 13 -18.71 -10.61 18.14
C ARG A 13 -18.41 -11.17 16.76
N ALA A 14 -18.81 -12.41 16.50
CA ALA A 14 -18.77 -12.99 15.16
C ALA A 14 -19.54 -12.08 14.20
N VAL A 15 -18.93 -11.72 13.07
CA VAL A 15 -19.50 -10.79 12.08
C VAL A 15 -20.10 -11.56 10.89
N GLY A 16 -19.98 -12.88 10.90
CA GLY A 16 -20.39 -13.75 9.80
C GLY A 16 -19.21 -14.15 8.92
N PRO A 17 -19.44 -15.00 7.91
CA PRO A 17 -18.39 -15.39 6.97
C PRO A 17 -17.75 -14.17 6.32
N VAL A 18 -16.45 -14.29 6.10
CA VAL A 18 -15.66 -13.37 5.30
C VAL A 18 -16.19 -13.39 3.86
N PRO A 19 -16.82 -12.31 3.34
CA PRO A 19 -17.36 -12.28 1.99
C PRO A 19 -16.28 -12.42 0.91
N PRO A 20 -16.69 -12.92 -0.28
CA PRO A 20 -15.83 -12.94 -1.46
C PRO A 20 -15.43 -11.53 -1.92
N ALA A 21 -14.43 -11.45 -2.79
CA ALA A 21 -14.08 -10.21 -3.46
C ALA A 21 -15.20 -9.75 -4.40
N THR A 22 -15.53 -8.46 -4.42
CA THR A 22 -16.64 -7.92 -5.22
C THR A 22 -16.38 -7.97 -6.72
N ASN A 23 -15.12 -8.07 -7.13
CA ASN A 23 -14.71 -8.23 -8.53
C ASN A 23 -14.52 -9.71 -8.91
N GLU A 24 -14.92 -10.66 -8.07
CA GLU A 24 -15.01 -12.06 -8.49
C GLU A 24 -16.06 -12.20 -9.61
N GLY A 25 -15.62 -12.68 -10.78
CA GLY A 25 -16.47 -12.81 -11.97
C GLY A 25 -16.51 -11.60 -12.89
N TYR A 26 -15.75 -10.53 -12.59
CA TYR A 26 -15.53 -9.39 -13.47
C TYR A 26 -14.04 -9.28 -13.84
N PRO A 27 -13.67 -8.69 -14.99
CA PRO A 27 -12.28 -8.48 -15.35
C PRO A 27 -11.47 -7.79 -14.24
N ILE A 28 -10.33 -8.37 -13.87
CA ILE A 28 -9.40 -7.88 -12.84
C ILE A 28 -8.75 -6.56 -13.22
N ILE A 29 -8.64 -6.28 -14.53
CA ILE A 29 -8.09 -5.05 -15.09
C ILE A 29 -9.00 -4.56 -16.22
N ALA A 30 -9.19 -3.24 -16.30
CA ALA A 30 -9.90 -2.62 -17.42
C ALA A 30 -9.20 -1.32 -17.86
N PRO A 31 -9.19 -1.00 -19.16
CA PRO A 31 -8.65 0.26 -19.67
C PRO A 31 -9.55 1.43 -19.25
N HIS A 32 -8.94 2.53 -18.83
CA HIS A 32 -9.68 3.71 -18.37
C HIS A 32 -8.81 4.98 -18.42
N ASP A 33 -9.44 6.16 -18.37
CA ASP A 33 -8.73 7.42 -18.16
C ASP A 33 -8.27 7.54 -16.68
N PRO A 34 -6.96 7.55 -16.40
CA PRO A 34 -6.46 7.68 -15.04
C PRO A 34 -6.66 9.07 -14.41
N THR A 35 -7.07 10.06 -15.20
CA THR A 35 -7.32 11.43 -14.70
C THR A 35 -8.75 11.63 -14.23
N GLU A 36 -9.66 10.71 -14.57
CA GLU A 36 -11.06 10.82 -14.20
C GLU A 36 -11.28 10.57 -12.70
N VAL A 37 -11.75 11.60 -12.01
CA VAL A 37 -12.19 11.52 -10.62
C VAL A 37 -13.64 11.05 -10.60
N THR A 38 -13.87 9.82 -10.14
CA THR A 38 -15.21 9.20 -10.10
C THR A 38 -15.90 9.33 -8.74
N ARG A 39 -15.11 9.55 -7.69
CA ARG A 39 -15.57 9.82 -6.32
C ARG A 39 -14.64 10.84 -5.71
N ALA A 40 -15.16 11.63 -4.78
CA ALA A 40 -14.35 12.53 -3.98
C ALA A 40 -14.94 12.64 -2.58
N ILE A 41 -14.11 13.01 -1.61
CA ILE A 41 -14.55 13.45 -0.28
C ILE A 41 -13.85 14.76 0.06
N THR A 42 -14.54 15.62 0.81
CA THR A 42 -14.04 16.93 1.20
C THR A 42 -13.87 17.01 2.71
N SER A 43 -12.76 17.59 3.15
CA SER A 43 -12.48 17.94 4.54
C SER A 43 -12.03 19.39 4.58
N ARG A 44 -12.82 20.27 5.21
CA ARG A 44 -12.49 21.70 5.44
C ARG A 44 -11.96 22.43 4.19
N GLY A 45 -12.58 22.21 3.04
CA GLY A 45 -12.24 22.87 1.77
C GLY A 45 -11.23 22.11 0.91
N ALA A 46 -10.39 21.25 1.50
CA ALA A 46 -9.56 20.33 0.73
C ALA A 46 -10.39 19.14 0.24
N THR A 47 -10.19 18.72 -1.00
CA THR A 47 -10.92 17.64 -1.67
C THR A 47 -9.97 16.58 -2.17
N LEU A 48 -10.24 15.33 -1.81
CA LEU A 48 -9.48 14.15 -2.22
C LEU A 48 -10.30 13.35 -3.22
N GLY A 49 -9.77 13.14 -4.43
CA GLY A 49 -10.42 12.46 -5.54
C GLY A 49 -9.89 11.05 -5.78
N PHE A 50 -10.79 10.16 -6.20
CA PHE A 50 -10.56 8.72 -6.36
C PHE A 50 -11.12 8.18 -7.66
N SER A 51 -10.47 7.15 -8.19
CA SER A 51 -10.97 6.40 -9.34
C SER A 51 -11.50 5.02 -8.94
N ARG A 52 -12.77 4.78 -9.25
CA ARG A 52 -13.43 3.48 -9.16
C ARG A 52 -12.85 2.49 -10.17
N HIS A 53 -12.19 2.99 -11.21
CA HIS A 53 -11.54 2.17 -12.23
C HIS A 53 -10.09 1.81 -11.87
N GLY A 54 -9.55 2.35 -10.76
CA GLY A 54 -8.19 2.04 -10.28
C GLY A 54 -8.15 1.57 -8.83
N GLY A 55 -9.15 0.82 -8.40
CA GLY A 55 -9.16 0.15 -7.10
C GLY A 55 -9.33 1.11 -5.93
N GLY A 56 -9.85 2.31 -6.17
CA GLY A 56 -9.93 3.36 -5.16
C GLY A 56 -8.60 4.04 -4.87
N TYR A 57 -7.66 4.06 -5.82
CA TYR A 57 -6.47 4.90 -5.69
C TYR A 57 -6.83 6.39 -5.77
N ILE A 58 -6.01 7.22 -5.13
CA ILE A 58 -6.13 8.68 -5.13
C ILE A 58 -5.55 9.21 -6.43
N ASN A 59 -6.36 9.89 -7.24
CA ASN A 59 -5.92 10.54 -8.47
C ASN A 59 -6.08 12.05 -8.48
N SER A 60 -6.63 12.61 -7.40
CA SER A 60 -6.68 14.06 -7.21
C SER A 60 -6.54 14.47 -5.75
N LEU A 61 -5.85 15.58 -5.50
CA LEU A 61 -5.88 16.34 -4.25
C LEU A 61 -5.96 17.82 -4.63
N ASP A 62 -7.07 18.47 -4.30
CA ASP A 62 -7.31 19.90 -4.50
C ASP A 62 -7.41 20.57 -3.13
N LEU A 63 -6.69 21.66 -2.89
CA LEU A 63 -6.69 22.36 -1.60
C LEU A 63 -7.74 23.47 -1.50
N GLY A 64 -8.65 23.53 -2.46
CA GLY A 64 -9.71 24.53 -2.57
C GLY A 64 -9.42 25.63 -3.61
N ASP A 65 -8.32 25.51 -4.34
CA ASP A 65 -7.87 26.47 -5.36
C ASP A 65 -8.10 25.96 -6.80
N GLY A 66 -8.64 24.75 -6.96
CA GLY A 66 -8.89 24.14 -8.27
C GLY A 66 -7.65 23.51 -8.90
N VAL A 67 -6.51 23.48 -8.19
CA VAL A 67 -5.26 22.89 -8.69
C VAL A 67 -5.11 21.48 -8.14
N ASN A 68 -5.03 20.50 -9.04
CA ASN A 68 -4.73 19.13 -8.65
C ASN A 68 -3.24 18.98 -8.32
N LEU A 69 -2.94 18.67 -7.06
CA LEU A 69 -1.59 18.39 -6.59
C LEU A 69 -1.09 17.01 -6.98
N VAL A 70 -1.96 16.04 -7.26
CA VAL A 70 -1.57 14.64 -7.47
C VAL A 70 -1.17 14.39 -8.92
N ALA A 71 -0.11 13.60 -9.11
CA ALA A 71 0.34 13.23 -10.45
C ALA A 71 -0.71 12.39 -11.20
N PRO A 72 -1.09 12.76 -12.44
CA PRO A 72 -2.02 11.98 -13.25
C PRO A 72 -1.39 10.65 -13.68
N GLY A 73 -2.21 9.60 -13.76
CA GLY A 73 -1.79 8.24 -14.12
C GLY A 73 -2.11 7.21 -13.04
N PHE A 74 -2.53 6.00 -13.44
CA PHE A 74 -2.66 4.89 -12.51
C PHE A 74 -1.32 4.65 -11.80
N GLY A 75 -1.40 4.33 -10.52
CA GLY A 75 -0.27 4.09 -9.64
C GLY A 75 0.72 5.26 -9.45
N ARG A 76 0.51 6.42 -10.07
CA ARG A 76 1.29 7.66 -9.86
C ARG A 76 0.69 8.58 -8.83
N GLY A 77 -0.59 8.42 -8.52
CA GLY A 77 -1.21 9.17 -7.44
C GLY A 77 -0.93 8.58 -6.06
N GLY A 78 -1.94 8.58 -5.20
CA GLY A 78 -1.87 7.94 -3.90
C GLY A 78 -2.35 6.49 -3.94
N GLN A 79 -1.57 5.56 -3.40
CA GLN A 79 -1.90 4.14 -3.44
C GLN A 79 -1.30 3.35 -2.27
N THR A 80 -1.93 2.21 -1.98
CA THR A 80 -1.30 1.13 -1.22
C THR A 80 -0.67 0.13 -2.17
N ALA A 81 0.52 -0.37 -1.85
CA ALA A 81 1.17 -1.42 -2.62
C ALA A 81 1.86 -2.43 -1.71
N VAL A 82 1.78 -3.70 -2.11
CA VAL A 82 2.52 -4.79 -1.51
C VAL A 82 3.77 -5.06 -2.33
N ARG A 83 4.87 -5.32 -1.63
CA ARG A 83 6.06 -5.96 -2.17
C ARG A 83 6.40 -7.09 -1.22
N ASP A 84 7.19 -8.05 -1.66
CA ASP A 84 7.81 -9.01 -0.75
C ASP A 84 9.28 -9.28 -1.10
N GLY A 85 10.05 -9.69 -0.08
CA GLY A 85 11.48 -9.94 -0.20
C GLY A 85 11.80 -11.22 -0.97
N LEU A 86 10.94 -12.23 -0.86
CA LEU A 86 11.14 -13.53 -1.48
C LEU A 86 11.12 -13.40 -3.01
N HIS A 87 10.24 -12.57 -3.57
CA HIS A 87 10.17 -12.26 -5.00
C HIS A 87 11.06 -11.07 -5.40
N SER A 88 12.20 -10.90 -4.73
CA SER A 88 13.18 -9.85 -5.02
C SER A 88 12.59 -8.42 -5.05
N ARG A 89 11.51 -8.17 -4.29
CA ARG A 89 10.76 -6.90 -4.27
C ARG A 89 10.15 -6.51 -5.63
N ARG A 90 9.88 -7.47 -6.51
CA ARG A 90 9.29 -7.22 -7.83
C ARG A 90 7.80 -7.52 -7.90
N PHE A 91 7.33 -8.39 -7.02
CA PHE A 91 5.93 -8.70 -6.83
C PHE A 91 5.14 -7.44 -6.40
N ASN A 92 4.04 -7.15 -7.09
CA ASN A 92 3.33 -5.87 -6.99
C ASN A 92 1.80 -6.00 -7.07
N PRO A 93 1.13 -6.66 -6.12
CA PRO A 93 -0.29 -6.47 -5.91
C PRO A 93 -0.55 -5.00 -5.53
N THR A 94 -1.33 -4.30 -6.34
CA THR A 94 -1.67 -2.88 -6.11
C THR A 94 -3.02 -2.51 -6.73
N GLN A 95 -3.60 -1.41 -6.27
CA GLN A 95 -4.91 -0.91 -6.73
C GLN A 95 -4.87 -0.51 -8.22
N GLY A 96 -3.76 0.09 -8.67
CA GLY A 96 -3.53 0.49 -10.06
C GLY A 96 -2.05 0.45 -10.47
N GLY A 97 -1.80 0.11 -11.73
CA GLY A 97 -0.45 -0.03 -12.28
C GLY A 97 0.24 1.30 -12.56
N TYR A 98 1.52 1.42 -12.21
CA TYR A 98 2.29 2.68 -12.24
C TYR A 98 2.43 3.33 -13.64
N ARG A 99 2.39 2.52 -14.69
CA ARG A 99 2.53 2.95 -16.09
C ARG A 99 1.44 2.38 -16.98
N ASP A 100 0.52 1.64 -16.38
CA ASP A 100 -0.52 0.94 -17.09
C ASP A 100 -1.68 1.90 -17.32
N GLY A 101 -2.27 1.86 -18.51
CA GLY A 101 -3.50 2.58 -18.85
C GLY A 101 -4.75 1.85 -18.35
N GLY A 102 -4.58 0.83 -17.51
CA GLY A 102 -5.65 0.09 -16.87
C GLY A 102 -5.51 0.08 -15.35
N GLY A 103 -6.64 -0.09 -14.68
CA GLY A 103 -6.72 -0.22 -13.23
C GLY A 103 -7.72 -1.31 -12.84
N THR A 104 -7.77 -1.62 -11.52
CA THR A 104 -8.67 -2.65 -10.98
C THR A 104 -10.07 -2.05 -10.71
N PRO A 105 -11.14 -2.42 -11.42
CA PRO A 105 -12.46 -1.81 -11.18
C PRO A 105 -13.05 -2.22 -9.83
N VAL A 106 -13.60 -1.25 -9.09
CA VAL A 106 -14.27 -1.43 -7.80
C VAL A 106 -15.38 -0.40 -7.61
N ASP A 107 -16.55 -0.81 -7.13
CA ASP A 107 -17.65 0.10 -6.83
C ASP A 107 -17.58 0.62 -5.38
N MET A 108 -17.09 1.85 -5.23
CA MET A 108 -16.98 2.52 -3.93
C MET A 108 -18.29 3.23 -3.53
N SER A 109 -18.55 3.26 -2.22
CA SER A 109 -19.71 3.95 -1.64
C SER A 109 -19.28 5.09 -0.72
N VAL A 110 -20.14 6.11 -0.56
CA VAL A 110 -19.89 7.25 0.33
C VAL A 110 -20.93 7.25 1.44
N THR A 111 -20.47 7.42 2.66
CA THR A 111 -21.26 7.47 3.89
C THR A 111 -20.81 8.65 4.76
N ALA A 112 -21.46 8.88 5.91
CA ALA A 112 -20.99 9.90 6.86
C ALA A 112 -19.72 9.44 7.57
N SER A 113 -18.77 10.37 7.77
CA SER A 113 -17.57 10.09 8.56
C SER A 113 -17.90 9.76 10.02
N ARG A 114 -17.10 8.87 10.61
CA ARG A 114 -17.12 8.55 12.04
C ARG A 114 -16.11 9.39 12.82
N SER A 115 -15.16 10.03 12.13
CA SER A 115 -14.02 10.75 12.71
C SER A 115 -14.10 12.27 12.51
N GLY A 116 -15.09 12.75 11.76
CA GLY A 116 -15.26 14.15 11.37
C GLY A 116 -16.68 14.46 10.87
N PRO A 117 -16.99 15.73 10.58
CA PRO A 117 -18.31 16.16 10.13
C PRO A 117 -18.61 15.84 8.65
N GLY A 118 -17.60 15.51 7.85
CA GLY A 118 -17.72 15.25 6.43
C GLY A 118 -18.05 13.79 6.09
N GLU A 119 -17.44 13.32 5.02
CA GLU A 119 -17.78 12.06 4.38
C GLU A 119 -16.73 10.97 4.61
N ARG A 120 -17.15 9.74 4.37
CA ARG A 120 -16.35 8.53 4.37
C ARG A 120 -16.57 7.77 3.08
N LEU A 121 -15.51 7.59 2.31
CA LEU A 121 -15.47 6.70 1.15
C LEU A 121 -15.10 5.30 1.60
N GLU A 122 -16.00 4.34 1.40
CA GLU A 122 -15.77 2.92 1.61
C GLU A 122 -15.23 2.30 0.33
N ILE A 123 -14.10 1.60 0.44
CA ILE A 123 -13.54 0.76 -0.60
C ILE A 123 -13.90 -0.68 -0.24
N PRO A 124 -14.84 -1.32 -0.95
CA PRO A 124 -15.22 -2.68 -0.63
C PRO A 124 -14.05 -3.62 -0.91
N ARG A 125 -14.21 -4.86 -0.45
CA ARG A 125 -13.26 -5.91 -0.74
C ARG A 125 -13.20 -6.23 -2.21
N PHE A 126 -12.01 -6.21 -2.78
CA PHE A 126 -11.77 -6.70 -4.14
C PHE A 126 -10.40 -7.37 -4.23
N ASN A 127 -10.25 -8.31 -5.17
CA ASN A 127 -8.99 -8.96 -5.46
C ASN A 127 -8.03 -7.97 -6.13
N LEU A 128 -6.83 -7.82 -5.57
CA LEU A 128 -5.77 -6.99 -6.15
C LEU A 128 -5.22 -7.59 -7.45
N CYS A 129 -5.03 -6.72 -8.44
CA CYS A 129 -4.32 -7.05 -9.66
C CYS A 129 -2.80 -7.05 -9.41
N LEU A 130 -2.09 -8.01 -10.00
CA LEU A 130 -0.66 -7.96 -10.20
C LEU A 130 -0.42 -6.99 -11.37
N PHE A 131 0.37 -5.94 -11.14
CA PHE A 131 0.80 -4.98 -12.17
C PHE A 131 2.30 -5.09 -12.45
N VAL A 132 2.72 -4.94 -13.72
CA VAL A 132 4.10 -5.08 -14.21
C VAL A 132 5.01 -4.18 -13.40
N GLY A 133 5.62 -4.73 -12.35
CA GLY A 133 6.28 -4.00 -11.28
C GLY A 133 7.42 -3.15 -11.83
N ASP A 134 7.18 -1.84 -11.95
CA ASP A 134 8.15 -0.83 -12.42
C ASP A 134 8.87 -1.18 -13.73
N GLY A 135 8.25 -2.00 -14.59
CA GLY A 135 8.82 -2.48 -15.84
C GLY A 135 9.97 -3.48 -15.71
N GLN A 136 10.09 -4.14 -14.55
CA GLN A 136 11.19 -5.08 -14.27
C GLN A 136 10.83 -6.55 -14.50
N PHE A 137 9.54 -6.89 -14.49
CA PHE A 137 9.06 -8.28 -14.60
C PHE A 137 7.73 -8.31 -15.35
N ASN A 138 7.69 -8.99 -16.51
CA ASN A 138 6.47 -9.20 -17.29
C ASN A 138 5.99 -10.63 -17.02
N TYR A 139 4.89 -10.76 -16.31
CA TYR A 139 4.26 -12.03 -15.96
C TYR A 139 2.98 -12.28 -16.77
N ASN A 140 2.70 -11.43 -17.76
CA ASN A 140 1.57 -11.61 -18.64
C ASN A 140 2.04 -12.13 -20.01
N GLU A 141 1.60 -13.34 -20.36
CA GLU A 141 1.64 -13.87 -21.73
C GLU A 141 0.49 -13.25 -22.54
N HIS A 142 -0.70 -13.19 -21.94
CA HIS A 142 -1.91 -12.67 -22.59
C HIS A 142 -2.09 -11.18 -22.31
N GLU A 143 -2.52 -10.44 -23.34
CA GLU A 143 -2.72 -8.98 -23.30
C GLU A 143 -4.09 -8.59 -23.87
N ASP A 144 -5.09 -9.45 -23.67
CA ASP A 144 -6.43 -9.34 -24.23
C ASP A 144 -7.34 -8.32 -23.52
N LEU A 145 -7.09 -8.03 -22.24
CA LEU A 145 -7.82 -7.00 -21.47
C LEU A 145 -7.15 -5.63 -21.56
N TYR A 146 -5.82 -5.59 -21.59
CA TYR A 146 -5.03 -4.38 -21.62
C TYR A 146 -3.72 -4.59 -22.42
N PRO A 147 -3.46 -3.80 -23.47
CA PRO A 147 -2.34 -4.02 -24.39
C PRO A 147 -0.98 -3.74 -23.77
N LYS A 148 0.08 -4.41 -24.24
CA LYS A 148 1.45 -4.11 -23.80
C LYS A 148 1.78 -2.65 -23.87
N GLN A 149 2.44 -2.15 -22.83
CA GLN A 149 3.27 -0.97 -22.99
C GLN A 149 4.53 -1.35 -23.80
N PRO A 150 4.88 -0.62 -24.88
CA PRO A 150 6.02 -0.93 -25.76
C PRO A 150 7.39 -1.05 -25.06
N VAL A 151 7.48 -0.62 -23.81
CA VAL A 151 8.69 -0.59 -22.99
C VAL A 151 9.08 -1.99 -22.48
N TYR A 152 8.16 -2.95 -22.47
CA TYR A 152 8.33 -4.19 -21.71
C TYR A 152 8.98 -5.35 -22.46
N GLY A 153 9.43 -5.14 -23.70
CA GLY A 153 10.11 -6.18 -24.50
C GLY A 153 9.19 -7.36 -24.86
N PRO A 154 9.63 -8.28 -25.73
CA PRO A 154 8.80 -9.44 -26.09
C PRO A 154 8.88 -10.55 -25.02
N GLY A 155 7.75 -11.24 -24.80
CA GLY A 155 7.67 -12.54 -24.11
C GLY A 155 7.15 -12.50 -22.67
N ASP A 156 6.39 -13.54 -22.31
CA ASP A 156 6.29 -14.08 -20.96
C ASP A 156 7.72 -14.34 -20.42
N THR A 157 7.93 -14.02 -19.16
CA THR A 157 9.22 -14.24 -18.49
C THR A 157 9.13 -15.05 -17.23
N ASP A 158 7.94 -15.48 -16.79
CA ASP A 158 7.82 -16.29 -15.59
C ASP A 158 8.02 -17.78 -15.86
N GLY A 159 7.83 -18.25 -17.09
CA GLY A 159 8.10 -19.64 -17.49
C GLY A 159 7.00 -20.62 -17.08
N ILE A 160 5.77 -20.12 -16.88
CA ILE A 160 4.57 -20.90 -16.61
C ILE A 160 3.90 -21.28 -17.93
N ASP A 161 3.37 -22.51 -18.03
CA ASP A 161 2.53 -22.88 -19.17
C ASP A 161 1.12 -22.33 -18.95
N GLU A 162 0.82 -21.24 -19.65
CA GLU A 162 -0.43 -20.50 -19.55
C GLU A 162 -1.39 -20.84 -20.71
N THR A 163 -1.18 -21.99 -21.36
CA THR A 163 -2.04 -22.47 -22.44
C THR A 163 -3.49 -22.60 -21.98
N GLY A 164 -4.36 -21.80 -22.58
CA GLY A 164 -5.81 -21.80 -22.30
C GLY A 164 -6.24 -20.89 -21.16
N LEU A 165 -5.33 -20.09 -20.62
CA LEU A 165 -5.60 -19.02 -19.67
C LEU A 165 -5.81 -17.68 -20.40
N SER A 166 -6.33 -16.70 -19.68
CA SER A 166 -6.50 -15.31 -20.13
C SER A 166 -5.66 -14.36 -19.28
N GLN A 167 -5.50 -13.11 -19.71
CA GLN A 167 -4.82 -12.09 -18.91
C GLN A 167 -5.51 -11.89 -17.54
N ASP A 168 -6.82 -12.15 -17.45
CA ASP A 168 -7.54 -12.12 -16.18
C ASP A 168 -6.99 -13.15 -15.19
N ASP A 169 -6.69 -14.36 -15.65
CA ASP A 169 -6.19 -15.45 -14.82
C ASP A 169 -4.76 -15.14 -14.33
N GLU A 170 -3.93 -14.54 -15.19
CA GLU A 170 -2.54 -14.15 -14.90
C GLU A 170 -2.44 -12.97 -13.94
N CYS A 171 -3.34 -12.00 -14.06
CA CYS A 171 -3.27 -10.77 -13.28
C CYS A 171 -3.87 -10.90 -11.87
N ARG A 172 -4.54 -11.99 -11.51
CA ARG A 172 -5.17 -12.15 -10.19
C ARG A 172 -4.15 -12.55 -9.12
N SER A 173 -3.84 -11.63 -8.20
CA SER A 173 -3.01 -11.94 -7.02
C SER A 173 -3.76 -12.74 -5.98
N GLU A 174 -3.08 -13.40 -5.05
CA GLU A 174 -3.61 -14.06 -3.86
C GLU A 174 -4.25 -13.11 -2.81
N TYR A 175 -4.11 -11.79 -3.01
CA TYR A 175 -4.57 -10.78 -2.07
C TYR A 175 -5.89 -10.16 -2.44
N ASP A 176 -6.65 -9.86 -1.40
CA ASP A 176 -7.74 -8.90 -1.45
C ASP A 176 -7.34 -7.60 -0.76
N PHE A 177 -7.88 -6.48 -1.25
CA PHE A 177 -7.77 -5.16 -0.64
C PHE A 177 -9.14 -4.62 -0.27
N PHE A 178 -9.21 -3.90 0.85
CA PHE A 178 -10.35 -3.09 1.25
C PHE A 178 -9.90 -2.04 2.26
N GLY A 179 -10.78 -1.07 2.51
CA GLY A 179 -10.50 -0.03 3.47
C GLY A 179 -11.48 1.11 3.37
N PHE A 180 -11.09 2.24 3.93
CA PHE A 180 -11.85 3.47 3.82
C PHE A 180 -10.93 4.68 3.87
N VAL A 181 -11.46 5.80 3.36
CA VAL A 181 -10.93 7.12 3.61
C VAL A 181 -12.04 7.99 4.18
N GLU A 182 -11.80 8.71 5.26
CA GLU A 182 -12.81 9.59 5.86
C GLU A 182 -12.24 10.93 6.31
N ASP A 183 -13.10 11.96 6.33
CA ASP A 183 -12.81 13.22 7.03
C ASP A 183 -12.55 12.92 8.51
N ALA A 184 -11.37 13.28 9.00
CA ALA A 184 -10.98 13.16 10.41
C ALA A 184 -10.61 14.52 11.01
N SER A 185 -11.09 15.62 10.42
CA SER A 185 -10.74 16.98 10.83
C SER A 185 -11.20 17.34 12.25
N SER A 186 -12.16 16.61 12.83
CA SER A 186 -12.48 16.75 14.27
C SER A 186 -11.36 16.26 15.18
N MET A 187 -10.47 15.37 14.70
CA MET A 187 -9.33 14.87 15.46
C MET A 187 -8.16 15.85 15.49
N ALA A 188 -8.13 16.86 14.61
CA ALA A 188 -7.07 17.88 14.57
C ALA A 188 -7.06 18.82 15.79
N GLY A 189 -8.12 18.81 16.61
CA GLY A 189 -8.27 19.71 17.75
C GLY A 189 -8.31 21.17 17.33
N SER A 190 -7.57 22.04 18.03
CA SER A 190 -7.54 23.48 17.77
C SER A 190 -6.80 23.88 16.49
N ALA A 191 -6.02 22.97 15.88
CA ALA A 191 -5.32 23.25 14.62
C ALA A 191 -6.31 23.56 13.49
N GLY A 192 -7.51 22.94 13.52
CA GLY A 192 -8.60 23.30 12.60
C GLY A 192 -8.31 23.03 11.12
N ILE A 193 -7.31 22.19 10.83
CA ILE A 193 -6.86 21.86 9.47
C ILE A 193 -7.64 20.70 8.84
N PRO A 194 -7.67 20.58 7.50
CA PRO A 194 -8.09 19.36 6.83
C PRO A 194 -7.32 18.12 7.27
N VAL A 195 -8.03 17.03 7.53
CA VAL A 195 -7.43 15.73 7.85
C VAL A 195 -8.22 14.62 7.16
N PHE A 196 -7.54 13.76 6.42
CA PHE A 196 -8.10 12.52 5.89
C PHE A 196 -7.49 11.33 6.59
N LYS A 197 -8.33 10.49 7.20
CA LYS A 197 -7.91 9.23 7.78
C LYS A 197 -8.06 8.13 6.74
N HIS A 198 -6.97 7.43 6.46
CA HIS A 198 -6.94 6.26 5.59
C HIS A 198 -6.74 5.02 6.45
N TYR A 199 -7.64 4.06 6.28
CA TYR A 199 -7.48 2.73 6.83
C TYR A 199 -7.46 1.74 5.68
N THR A 200 -6.43 0.92 5.59
CA THR A 200 -6.27 -0.05 4.50
C THR A 200 -5.95 -1.43 5.04
N CYS A 201 -6.47 -2.43 4.35
CA CYS A 201 -6.26 -3.84 4.64
C CYS A 201 -5.84 -4.56 3.36
N VAL A 202 -4.87 -5.45 3.51
CA VAL A 202 -4.49 -6.44 2.51
C VAL A 202 -4.63 -7.81 3.16
N GLU A 203 -5.46 -8.69 2.61
CA GLU A 203 -5.77 -10.00 3.19
C GLU A 203 -5.36 -11.11 2.22
N TYR A 204 -4.58 -12.07 2.71
CA TYR A 204 -4.17 -13.24 1.93
C TYR A 204 -5.34 -14.22 1.91
N GLN A 205 -6.00 -14.36 0.76
CA GLN A 205 -7.24 -15.16 0.65
C GLN A 205 -7.04 -16.52 0.03
N ARG A 206 -6.09 -16.65 -0.89
CA ARG A 206 -6.08 -17.76 -1.84
C ARG A 206 -4.69 -18.33 -1.90
N ASP A 207 -4.58 -19.66 -1.79
CA ASP A 207 -3.30 -20.30 -2.03
C ASP A 207 -2.94 -20.14 -3.51
N PRO A 208 -1.69 -19.80 -3.83
CA PRO A 208 -1.22 -19.93 -5.19
C PRO A 208 -1.25 -21.43 -5.55
N GLY A 209 -1.71 -21.74 -6.75
CA GLY A 209 -1.86 -23.11 -7.22
C GLY A 209 -1.87 -23.16 -8.74
N PRO A 210 -1.45 -24.27 -9.37
CA PRO A 210 -1.63 -24.41 -10.81
C PRO A 210 -3.12 -24.29 -11.12
N PRO A 211 -3.52 -23.64 -12.24
CA PRO A 211 -4.88 -23.75 -12.72
C PRO A 211 -5.19 -25.24 -12.85
N LEU A 212 -6.21 -25.70 -12.13
CA LEU A 212 -6.63 -27.11 -12.10
C LEU A 212 -6.97 -27.57 -13.53
N THR A 213 -5.99 -28.11 -14.23
CA THR A 213 -6.16 -28.83 -15.50
C THR A 213 -6.34 -30.32 -15.22
N VAL A 214 -7.30 -30.67 -14.37
CA VAL A 214 -7.80 -32.05 -14.32
C VAL A 214 -8.88 -32.15 -15.39
N ALA A 215 -8.60 -32.90 -16.47
CA ALA A 215 -9.56 -33.17 -17.53
C ALA A 215 -10.88 -33.69 -16.94
N GLY A 216 -11.94 -32.88 -17.00
CA GLY A 216 -13.28 -33.22 -16.51
C GLY A 216 -13.66 -32.62 -15.15
N GLN A 217 -12.79 -31.86 -14.48
CA GLN A 217 -13.18 -30.99 -13.37
C GLN A 217 -13.20 -29.54 -13.83
N GLN A 218 -14.25 -28.80 -13.47
CA GLN A 218 -14.20 -27.33 -13.52
C GLN A 218 -13.00 -26.92 -12.66
N PRO A 219 -12.06 -26.11 -13.17
CA PRO A 219 -11.03 -25.55 -12.32
C PRO A 219 -11.71 -24.91 -11.12
N GLU A 220 -11.21 -25.13 -9.90
CA GLU A 220 -11.55 -24.19 -8.85
C GLU A 220 -11.07 -22.84 -9.36
N LYS A 221 -12.02 -21.97 -9.71
CA LYS A 221 -11.89 -20.80 -10.59
C LYS A 221 -11.04 -19.67 -9.98
N TYR A 222 -10.20 -19.99 -8.99
CA TYR A 222 -9.69 -19.05 -7.99
C TYR A 222 -8.24 -19.32 -7.56
N SER A 223 -7.52 -20.27 -8.17
CA SER A 223 -6.08 -20.41 -7.92
C SER A 223 -5.35 -19.22 -8.56
N ALA A 224 -4.71 -18.38 -7.74
CA ALA A 224 -3.74 -17.42 -8.27
C ALA A 224 -2.62 -18.20 -8.95
N ILE A 225 -2.25 -17.82 -10.18
CA ILE A 225 -1.14 -18.47 -10.87
C ILE A 225 0.12 -18.29 -10.01
N HIS A 226 0.87 -19.37 -9.84
CA HIS A 226 2.17 -19.38 -9.19
C HIS A 226 3.21 -18.62 -10.02
N GLN A 227 3.08 -17.30 -10.19
CA GLN A 227 4.12 -16.41 -10.73
C GLN A 227 5.42 -16.44 -9.90
N SER A 228 5.39 -17.20 -8.82
CA SER A 228 6.42 -17.41 -7.81
C SER A 228 6.66 -18.89 -7.49
N GLY A 229 6.21 -19.84 -8.31
CA GLY A 229 6.54 -21.24 -8.11
C GLY A 229 8.05 -21.53 -8.24
N PRO A 230 8.54 -22.72 -7.84
CA PRO A 230 9.96 -23.10 -7.97
C PRO A 230 10.52 -23.03 -9.42
N GLY A 231 9.64 -23.01 -10.42
CA GLY A 231 9.99 -22.85 -11.84
C GLY A 231 10.06 -21.40 -12.31
N ALA A 232 9.58 -20.43 -11.51
CA ALA A 232 9.55 -19.03 -11.89
C ALA A 232 10.96 -18.47 -12.02
N VAL A 233 11.30 -17.91 -13.19
CA VAL A 233 12.60 -17.29 -13.46
C VAL A 233 12.46 -15.84 -13.89
N HIS A 234 13.52 -15.06 -13.79
CA HIS A 234 13.62 -13.73 -14.35
C HIS A 234 14.11 -13.78 -15.80
N ARG A 235 13.97 -12.68 -16.55
CA ARG A 235 14.52 -12.51 -17.92
C ARG A 235 16.01 -12.86 -18.05
N ASN A 236 16.78 -12.78 -16.97
CA ASN A 236 18.19 -13.16 -16.94
C ASN A 236 18.44 -14.62 -16.52
N GLY A 237 17.40 -15.45 -16.46
CA GLY A 237 17.42 -16.87 -16.06
C GLY A 237 17.62 -17.14 -14.57
N ARG A 238 17.65 -16.10 -13.72
CA ARG A 238 17.73 -16.29 -12.26
C ARG A 238 16.38 -16.71 -11.69
N PRO A 239 16.31 -17.55 -10.65
CA PRO A 239 15.06 -17.82 -9.95
C PRO A 239 14.36 -16.52 -9.52
N ALA A 240 13.04 -16.47 -9.67
CA ALA A 240 12.21 -15.36 -9.22
C ALA A 240 12.15 -15.31 -7.67
N ILE A 241 12.22 -16.49 -7.05
CA ILE A 241 12.42 -16.65 -5.60
C ILE A 241 13.91 -16.51 -5.25
N ASP A 242 14.23 -15.55 -4.40
CA ASP A 242 15.53 -15.45 -3.74
C ASP A 242 15.44 -16.06 -2.35
N GLU A 243 15.81 -17.34 -2.24
CA GLU A 243 15.82 -18.11 -0.99
C GLU A 243 16.66 -17.47 0.12
N SER A 244 17.63 -16.60 -0.22
CA SER A 244 18.41 -15.88 0.80
C SER A 244 17.60 -14.81 1.55
N ASN A 245 16.48 -14.37 0.97
CA ASN A 245 15.55 -13.46 1.62
C ASN A 245 14.49 -14.21 2.45
N ARG A 246 14.51 -15.55 2.49
CA ARG A 246 13.62 -16.32 3.36
C ARG A 246 13.94 -16.00 4.82
N ILE A 247 12.91 -15.69 5.59
CA ILE A 247 12.98 -15.39 7.02
C ILE A 247 12.31 -16.57 7.69
N THR A 248 12.92 -17.09 8.75
CA THR A 248 12.29 -18.11 9.58
C THR A 248 11.12 -17.46 10.31
N ASP A 249 9.95 -18.07 10.19
CA ASP A 249 8.72 -17.64 10.83
C ASP A 249 8.94 -17.32 12.32
N ILE A 250 8.34 -16.23 12.79
CA ILE A 250 8.35 -15.79 14.20
C ILE A 250 7.05 -16.11 14.95
N ALA A 251 6.00 -16.60 14.27
CA ALA A 251 4.83 -17.15 14.94
C ALA A 251 4.99 -18.49 15.69
N PRO A 252 6.12 -19.24 15.64
CA PRO A 252 6.28 -20.44 16.46
C PRO A 252 6.07 -20.23 17.96
N GLU A 253 6.21 -18.99 18.47
CA GLU A 253 5.90 -18.65 19.86
C GLU A 253 4.40 -18.51 20.16
N LEU A 254 3.59 -18.09 19.18
CA LEU A 254 2.14 -17.85 19.34
C LEU A 254 1.30 -19.10 19.02
N PHE A 255 1.77 -19.96 18.11
CA PHE A 255 1.08 -21.18 17.73
C PHE A 255 2.05 -22.35 17.47
N PRO A 256 2.34 -23.18 18.47
CA PRO A 256 3.26 -24.32 18.29
C PRO A 256 2.68 -25.36 17.31
N GLY A 257 3.43 -25.74 16.27
CA GLY A 257 3.07 -26.76 15.28
C GLY A 257 4.07 -26.87 14.12
N GLU A 258 3.93 -27.88 13.26
CA GLU A 258 4.71 -27.98 12.01
C GLU A 258 4.23 -26.89 11.03
N GLU A 259 5.18 -26.15 10.47
CA GLU A 259 4.93 -25.15 9.43
C GLU A 259 4.48 -25.83 8.14
N ALA A 260 3.51 -25.23 7.44
CA ALA A 260 3.21 -25.62 6.07
C ALA A 260 4.42 -25.24 5.20
N THR A 261 5.09 -26.21 4.59
CA THR A 261 6.36 -26.05 3.87
C THR A 261 6.30 -25.16 2.63
N ASN A 262 5.12 -24.67 2.24
CA ASN A 262 4.85 -24.24 0.87
C ASN A 262 4.59 -22.75 0.67
N THR A 263 4.44 -21.91 1.71
CA THR A 263 4.38 -20.47 1.48
C THR A 263 4.70 -19.69 2.74
N ASP A 264 5.82 -18.97 2.70
CA ASP A 264 6.14 -17.96 3.69
C ASP A 264 6.67 -16.74 2.93
N MET A 265 5.85 -15.68 2.87
CA MET A 265 6.32 -14.39 2.37
C MET A 265 7.25 -13.77 3.41
N SER A 266 8.48 -14.23 3.50
CA SER A 266 9.44 -13.84 4.54
C SER A 266 9.52 -12.36 4.93
N GLY A 267 9.44 -11.44 3.95
CA GLY A 267 9.53 -10.00 4.18
C GLY A 267 8.46 -9.24 3.42
N PHE A 268 7.34 -8.93 4.06
CA PHE A 268 6.21 -8.23 3.46
C PHE A 268 6.35 -6.71 3.65
N PHE A 269 6.31 -5.94 2.56
CA PHE A 269 6.34 -4.48 2.61
C PHE A 269 4.95 -3.93 2.31
N ASN A 270 4.29 -3.38 3.34
CA ASN A 270 3.07 -2.61 3.16
C ASN A 270 3.45 -1.14 2.95
N ARG A 271 3.12 -0.56 1.79
CA ARG A 271 3.45 0.83 1.44
C ARG A 271 2.20 1.66 1.30
N TYR A 272 2.24 2.89 1.80
CA TYR A 272 1.31 3.96 1.45
C TYR A 272 2.13 5.13 0.93
N SER A 273 1.83 5.59 -0.28
CA SER A 273 2.55 6.71 -0.90
C SER A 273 1.58 7.73 -1.45
N LEU A 274 1.96 9.01 -1.40
CA LEU A 274 1.36 10.07 -2.19
C LEU A 274 2.45 10.69 -3.07
N ARG A 275 2.10 11.08 -4.29
CA ARG A 275 3.02 11.79 -5.18
C ARG A 275 2.39 13.10 -5.62
N ILE A 276 3.07 14.19 -5.29
CA ILE A 276 2.66 15.54 -5.63
C ILE A 276 3.43 15.97 -6.88
N VAL A 277 2.74 16.55 -7.86
CA VAL A 277 3.39 17.08 -9.07
C VAL A 277 4.41 18.15 -8.68
N HIS A 278 5.61 18.06 -9.23
CA HIS A 278 6.69 18.97 -8.87
C HIS A 278 6.35 20.43 -9.18
N SER A 279 5.58 20.67 -10.24
CA SER A 279 5.11 22.01 -10.63
C SER A 279 4.19 22.68 -9.60
N ALA A 280 3.69 21.94 -8.60
CA ALA A 280 2.90 22.50 -7.51
C ALA A 280 3.74 23.18 -6.42
N GLY A 281 5.07 23.18 -6.51
CA GLY A 281 5.94 23.93 -5.61
C GLY A 281 6.37 23.20 -4.33
N TYR A 282 5.96 21.94 -4.14
CA TYR A 282 6.25 21.15 -2.93
C TYR A 282 7.66 20.53 -2.99
N HIS A 283 8.66 21.39 -2.87
CA HIS A 283 10.07 21.03 -3.06
C HIS A 283 10.81 20.75 -1.76
N TYR A 284 10.17 20.85 -0.59
CA TYR A 284 10.85 20.62 0.69
C TYR A 284 10.28 19.41 1.42
N GLY A 285 11.16 18.54 1.90
CA GLY A 285 10.83 17.49 2.85
C GLY A 285 11.15 17.99 4.25
N LEU A 286 10.16 18.01 5.14
CA LEU A 286 10.32 18.40 6.53
C LEU A 286 10.01 17.21 7.45
N TRP A 287 10.80 17.13 8.51
CA TRP A 287 10.63 16.17 9.60
C TRP A 287 11.16 16.76 10.91
N ILE A 288 10.95 16.05 12.01
CA ILE A 288 11.40 16.47 13.33
C ILE A 288 12.45 15.48 13.83
N ASP A 289 13.59 15.99 14.30
CA ASP A 289 14.69 15.18 14.83
C ASP A 289 14.40 14.67 16.27
N PRO A 290 15.17 13.70 16.80
CA PRO A 290 15.07 13.23 18.19
C PRO A 290 15.11 14.31 19.29
N ALA A 291 15.65 15.49 19.01
CA ALA A 291 15.71 16.61 19.94
C ALA A 291 14.50 17.56 19.83
N GLY A 292 13.56 17.27 18.92
CA GLY A 292 12.34 18.05 18.71
C GLY A 292 12.52 19.26 17.79
N ASN A 293 13.64 19.34 17.06
CA ASN A 293 13.89 20.44 16.12
C ASN A 293 13.40 20.08 14.72
N TRP A 294 12.84 21.08 14.04
CA TRP A 294 12.53 21.01 12.62
C TRP A 294 13.82 20.81 11.81
N GLN A 295 13.73 19.89 10.87
CA GLN A 295 14.72 19.65 9.83
C GLN A 295 14.04 19.83 8.47
N SER A 296 14.79 20.30 7.49
CA SER A 296 14.32 20.48 6.13
C SER A 296 15.36 19.98 5.12
N GLU A 297 14.88 19.52 3.97
CA GLU A 297 15.72 19.13 2.85
C GLU A 297 15.02 19.51 1.54
N TRP A 298 15.77 20.06 0.60
CA TRP A 298 15.29 20.35 -0.75
C TRP A 298 15.24 19.07 -1.60
N LEU A 299 14.11 18.84 -2.27
CA LEU A 299 13.73 17.60 -2.96
C LEU A 299 13.83 17.70 -4.50
N GLU A 300 14.67 18.58 -5.04
CA GLU A 300 14.80 18.69 -6.50
C GLU A 300 15.65 17.56 -7.14
N PRO A 301 15.23 17.08 -8.32
CA PRO A 301 16.07 16.24 -9.16
C PRO A 301 17.17 17.10 -9.81
N GLY A 302 18.42 16.91 -9.38
CA GLY A 302 19.57 17.62 -9.94
C GLY A 302 19.69 17.48 -11.47
N THR A 303 19.95 18.59 -12.16
CA THR A 303 19.97 18.69 -13.64
C THR A 303 21.31 18.34 -14.28
N GLY A 304 22.32 17.97 -13.49
CA GLY A 304 23.67 17.67 -13.99
C GLY A 304 23.92 16.20 -14.38
N PRO A 305 24.81 15.90 -15.35
CA PRO A 305 25.20 14.52 -15.72
C PRO A 305 25.93 13.75 -14.61
N ARG A 306 26.42 14.41 -13.56
CA ARG A 306 26.89 13.78 -12.32
C ARG A 306 25.79 13.59 -11.26
N GLN A 307 24.63 14.23 -11.42
CA GLN A 307 23.49 14.20 -10.50
C GLN A 307 22.35 13.26 -10.92
N GLN A 308 22.39 12.66 -12.12
CA GLN A 308 21.62 11.44 -12.43
C GLN A 308 21.95 10.26 -11.47
N ARG A 309 22.99 10.39 -10.65
CA ARG A 309 23.34 9.46 -9.56
C ARG A 309 22.73 9.80 -8.20
N PHE A 310 22.13 10.97 -8.03
CA PHE A 310 21.44 11.35 -6.79
C PHE A 310 19.98 10.91 -6.87
N ARG A 311 19.76 9.58 -6.90
CA ARG A 311 18.59 9.00 -6.23
C ARG A 311 18.95 8.97 -4.74
N GLU A 312 18.95 10.12 -4.08
CA GLU A 312 19.03 10.11 -2.61
C GLU A 312 17.63 9.78 -2.09
N ASP A 313 17.31 8.49 -2.15
CA ASP A 313 16.24 7.93 -1.35
C ASP A 313 16.64 8.19 0.13
N ARG A 314 15.95 9.12 0.78
CA ARG A 314 16.16 9.42 2.20
C ARG A 314 15.20 8.59 3.02
N TYR A 315 15.75 7.75 3.89
CA TYR A 315 14.99 6.86 4.75
C TYR A 315 15.01 7.41 6.18
N TYR A 316 13.82 7.57 6.73
CA TYR A 316 13.62 8.01 8.11
C TYR A 316 13.07 6.84 8.89
N ASP A 317 13.79 6.42 9.92
CA ASP A 317 13.29 5.40 10.82
C ASP A 317 12.22 6.01 11.71
N LEU A 318 10.98 5.58 11.47
CA LEU A 318 9.86 5.90 12.34
C LEU A 318 9.92 4.93 13.53
N VAL A 319 10.02 3.62 13.27
CA VAL A 319 10.22 2.60 14.33
C VAL A 319 11.70 2.20 14.38
N PRO A 320 12.38 2.35 15.53
CA PRO A 320 13.71 1.76 15.73
C PRO A 320 13.58 0.23 15.77
N GLY A 321 13.89 -0.43 14.66
CA GLY A 321 13.89 -1.87 14.53
C GLY A 321 15.24 -2.39 14.03
N GLY A 322 15.53 -3.66 14.28
CA GLY A 322 16.81 -4.30 13.95
C GLY A 322 17.23 -4.08 12.49
N ARG A 323 18.54 -4.12 12.23
CA ARG A 323 19.10 -3.96 10.87
C ARG A 323 18.52 -5.04 9.94
N ILE A 324 17.74 -4.62 8.96
CA ILE A 324 17.49 -5.45 7.76
C ILE A 324 18.79 -5.43 6.95
N GLN A 325 19.43 -6.59 6.85
CA GLN A 325 20.66 -6.79 6.09
C GLN A 325 20.31 -6.74 4.60
N GLY A 326 20.46 -5.59 3.93
CA GLY A 326 20.26 -5.54 2.47
C GLY A 326 19.95 -4.17 1.85
N ASP A 327 19.47 -3.19 2.61
CA ASP A 327 19.28 -1.83 2.06
C ASP A 327 20.62 -1.09 2.03
N GLY A 328 21.33 -1.25 0.90
CA GLY A 328 22.64 -0.66 0.68
C GLY A 328 22.68 0.83 0.98
N GLY A 329 23.54 1.21 1.93
CA GLY A 329 24.23 2.50 2.00
C GLY A 329 23.42 3.80 2.17
N ALA A 330 22.09 3.78 2.17
CA ALA A 330 21.32 5.01 2.31
C ALA A 330 21.46 5.57 3.75
N PHE A 331 21.76 6.86 3.85
CA PHE A 331 21.86 7.59 5.12
C PHE A 331 20.53 7.49 5.86
N GLN A 332 20.54 6.84 7.03
CA GLN A 332 19.38 6.73 7.91
C GLN A 332 19.39 7.94 8.85
N THR A 333 18.39 8.81 8.72
CA THR A 333 18.20 9.91 9.66
C THR A 333 17.10 9.49 10.64
N PRO A 334 17.38 9.34 11.94
CA PRO A 334 16.32 9.07 12.90
C PRO A 334 15.36 10.27 12.92
N ALA A 335 14.05 10.00 12.82
CA ALA A 335 13.00 10.98 13.09
C ALA A 335 12.44 10.72 14.50
N SER A 336 12.10 11.77 15.24
CA SER A 336 11.41 11.62 16.54
C SER A 336 9.93 11.31 16.40
N GLU A 337 9.34 11.76 15.30
CA GLU A 337 7.90 11.72 15.08
C GLU A 337 7.57 10.86 13.86
N ASP A 338 6.41 10.22 13.92
CA ASP A 338 5.87 9.41 12.83
C ASP A 338 5.29 10.25 11.69
N LEU A 339 5.93 11.37 11.40
CA LEU A 339 5.41 12.46 10.58
C LEU A 339 6.47 12.87 9.57
N ILE A 340 6.07 12.86 8.30
CA ILE A 340 6.84 13.42 7.19
C ILE A 340 5.96 14.37 6.40
N ILE A 341 6.51 15.52 6.01
CA ILE A 341 5.76 16.59 5.36
C ILE A 341 6.47 17.00 4.07
N ALA A 342 5.74 17.02 2.96
CA ALA A 342 6.16 17.74 1.76
C ALA A 342 5.62 19.18 1.86
N ALA A 343 6.46 20.19 1.68
CA ALA A 343 6.10 21.60 1.84
C ALA A 343 6.60 22.49 0.72
N THR A 344 5.98 23.67 0.59
CA THR A 344 6.36 24.70 -0.38
C THR A 344 7.57 25.53 0.02
N GLY A 345 8.03 25.41 1.27
CA GLY A 345 9.15 26.16 1.84
C GLY A 345 9.76 25.46 3.05
N GLU A 346 10.88 25.99 3.56
CA GLU A 346 11.59 25.46 4.73
C GLU A 346 11.02 25.93 6.07
N ASP A 347 10.30 27.07 6.07
CA ASP A 347 9.75 27.66 7.30
C ASP A 347 8.52 26.86 7.76
N PRO A 348 8.58 26.18 8.92
CA PRO A 348 7.48 25.35 9.40
C PRO A 348 6.24 26.15 9.83
N TYR A 349 6.35 27.47 9.97
CA TYR A 349 5.25 28.33 10.45
C TYR A 349 4.49 29.04 9.33
N ASP A 350 5.05 29.12 8.12
CA ASP A 350 4.47 29.89 7.00
C ASP A 350 4.31 29.07 5.71
N SER A 351 5.08 27.99 5.55
CA SER A 351 5.00 27.16 4.35
C SER A 351 3.72 26.33 4.34
N LEU A 352 3.13 26.11 3.16
CA LEU A 352 2.03 25.16 3.02
C LEU A 352 2.60 23.74 2.91
N GLY A 353 2.02 22.80 3.64
CA GLY A 353 2.46 21.42 3.74
C GLY A 353 1.36 20.40 3.49
N VAL A 354 1.76 19.24 3.00
CA VAL A 354 0.98 18.00 2.96
C VAL A 354 1.76 16.93 3.72
N GLY A 355 1.22 16.53 4.88
CA GLY A 355 1.86 15.59 5.79
C GLY A 355 1.25 14.19 5.75
N ILE A 356 2.08 13.16 5.88
CA ILE A 356 1.64 11.80 6.23
C ILE A 356 2.05 11.55 7.68
N PHE A 357 1.05 11.32 8.54
CA PHE A 357 1.23 10.87 9.91
C PHE A 357 0.87 9.37 10.02
N PHE A 358 1.81 8.57 10.52
CA PHE A 358 1.65 7.12 10.76
C PHE A 358 1.69 6.85 12.27
N PRO A 359 0.59 6.97 13.02
CA PRO A 359 0.65 6.80 14.47
C PRO A 359 1.02 5.36 14.85
N GLN A 360 2.25 5.14 15.32
CA GLN A 360 2.73 3.81 15.69
C GLN A 360 1.94 3.17 16.82
N GLU A 361 1.39 4.00 17.70
CA GLU A 361 0.64 3.58 18.88
C GLU A 361 -0.84 3.35 18.59
N SER A 362 -1.31 3.63 17.37
CA SER A 362 -2.66 3.22 16.97
C SER A 362 -2.77 1.70 17.09
N ALA A 363 -3.90 1.20 17.59
CA ALA A 363 -4.05 -0.23 17.78
C ALA A 363 -3.89 -1.04 16.47
N TYR A 364 -4.16 -0.42 15.32
CA TYR A 364 -3.96 -1.02 14.00
C TYR A 364 -2.48 -1.09 13.60
N ASN A 365 -1.73 0.00 13.77
CA ASN A 365 -0.32 0.02 13.40
C ASN A 365 0.57 -0.71 14.42
N ALA A 366 0.14 -0.79 15.67
CA ALA A 366 0.81 -1.55 16.72
C ALA A 366 0.61 -3.06 16.56
N ASN A 367 -0.49 -3.49 15.95
CA ASN A 367 -0.79 -4.90 15.66
C ASN A 367 -1.19 -5.04 14.19
N PRO A 368 -0.25 -4.85 13.25
CA PRO A 368 -0.57 -4.81 11.83
C PRO A 368 -0.97 -6.16 11.25
N ILE A 369 -0.69 -7.28 11.93
CA ILE A 369 -1.16 -8.60 11.48
C ILE A 369 -2.36 -9.02 12.33
N VAL A 370 -3.42 -9.47 11.64
CA VAL A 370 -4.63 -10.01 12.26
C VAL A 370 -4.96 -11.35 11.61
N GLY A 371 -5.06 -12.39 12.43
CA GLY A 371 -5.61 -13.68 12.00
C GLY A 371 -7.12 -13.70 12.17
N ILE A 372 -7.83 -14.13 11.13
CA ILE A 372 -9.30 -14.10 11.08
C ILE A 372 -9.81 -15.47 10.67
N ASP A 373 -10.82 -15.97 11.37
CA ASP A 373 -11.56 -17.15 10.97
C ASP A 373 -12.49 -16.80 9.79
N ARG A 374 -12.24 -17.38 8.62
CA ARG A 374 -12.98 -17.10 7.38
C ARG A 374 -14.47 -17.43 7.48
N LYS A 375 -14.86 -18.41 8.30
CA LYS A 375 -16.27 -18.83 8.43
C LYS A 375 -17.07 -17.92 9.35
N THR A 376 -16.44 -17.36 10.36
CA THR A 376 -17.13 -16.61 11.43
C THR A 376 -16.78 -15.13 11.46
N GLY A 377 -15.73 -14.72 10.75
CA GLY A 377 -15.17 -13.37 10.76
C GLY A 377 -14.53 -13.01 12.10
N LYS A 378 -14.33 -13.98 12.99
CA LYS A 378 -13.80 -13.76 14.33
C LYS A 378 -12.30 -13.55 14.26
N VAL A 379 -11.80 -12.53 14.97
CA VAL A 379 -10.37 -12.35 15.20
C VAL A 379 -9.86 -13.50 16.07
N LEU A 380 -8.94 -14.27 15.53
CA LEU A 380 -8.25 -15.37 16.20
C LEU A 380 -7.07 -14.85 17.01
N TYR A 381 -6.29 -13.94 16.41
CA TYR A 381 -5.13 -13.32 17.03
C TYR A 381 -4.79 -11.97 16.36
N THR A 382 -3.96 -11.20 17.03
CA THR A 382 -3.31 -9.99 16.51
C THR A 382 -1.84 -10.05 16.87
N ASP A 383 -0.97 -9.56 15.99
CA ASP A 383 0.48 -9.71 16.16
C ASP A 383 1.26 -8.49 15.68
N ASP A 384 2.35 -8.17 16.39
CA ASP A 384 3.32 -7.13 16.01
C ASP A 384 4.51 -7.76 15.30
N ARG A 385 4.36 -7.93 13.99
CA ARG A 385 5.43 -8.45 13.11
C ARG A 385 6.31 -7.37 12.51
N ARG A 386 6.28 -6.14 13.04
CA ARG A 386 7.06 -5.03 12.46
C ARG A 386 8.55 -5.25 12.69
N MET A 387 9.28 -5.46 11.61
CA MET A 387 10.73 -5.35 11.61
C MET A 387 11.17 -3.89 11.66
N ARG A 388 10.49 -3.03 10.93
CA ARG A 388 10.85 -1.63 10.72
C ARG A 388 9.68 -0.86 10.13
N THR A 389 9.55 0.42 10.48
CA THR A 389 8.70 1.35 9.72
C THR A 389 9.54 2.53 9.29
N GLN A 390 9.44 2.91 8.02
CA GLN A 390 10.20 3.99 7.42
C GLN A 390 9.29 5.03 6.80
N GLY A 391 9.63 6.30 7.01
CA GLY A 391 9.24 7.41 6.14
C GLY A 391 10.25 7.52 5.00
N HIS A 392 9.80 7.94 3.82
CA HIS A 392 10.68 8.06 2.67
C HIS A 392 10.26 9.25 1.81
N PHE A 393 11.21 10.16 1.53
CA PHE A 393 11.09 11.18 0.49
C PHE A 393 11.83 10.73 -0.77
N HIS A 394 11.25 11.04 -1.92
CA HIS A 394 11.85 10.81 -3.21
C HIS A 394 11.45 11.93 -4.16
N GLY A 395 12.41 12.79 -4.48
CA GLY A 395 12.33 13.72 -5.61
C GLY A 395 12.98 13.07 -6.81
N GLY A 396 12.22 12.82 -7.89
CA GLY A 396 12.80 12.11 -9.01
C GLY A 396 11.93 11.99 -10.26
N LEU A 397 12.62 11.79 -11.38
CA LEU A 397 12.00 11.28 -12.60
C LEU A 397 11.44 9.89 -12.31
N GLY A 398 10.16 9.68 -12.59
CA GLY A 398 9.51 8.38 -12.61
C GLY A 398 10.07 7.42 -13.68
N GLY A 399 11.36 7.08 -13.62
CA GLY A 399 12.07 6.09 -14.43
C GLY A 399 11.93 6.22 -15.96
N GLY A 400 11.47 7.35 -16.48
CA GLY A 400 11.20 7.54 -17.90
C GLY A 400 10.93 9.01 -18.12
N GLY A 401 11.68 9.62 -19.04
CA GLY A 401 11.50 11.02 -19.41
C GLY A 401 10.07 11.33 -19.86
N THR A 402 9.87 12.57 -20.29
CA THR A 402 8.62 13.05 -20.89
C THR A 402 8.02 12.00 -21.83
N LYS A 403 6.85 11.46 -21.47
CA LYS A 403 6.14 10.49 -22.30
C LYS A 403 4.77 11.01 -22.64
N THR A 404 4.44 10.87 -23.91
CA THR A 404 3.10 11.12 -24.41
C THR A 404 2.31 9.81 -24.37
N VAL A 405 1.27 9.73 -23.54
CA VAL A 405 0.29 8.62 -23.57
C VAL A 405 -1.01 9.20 -24.10
N GLN A 406 -1.57 8.63 -25.17
CA GLN A 406 -2.82 9.09 -25.80
C GLN A 406 -2.86 10.61 -26.13
N GLY A 407 -1.72 11.20 -26.51
CA GLY A 407 -1.64 12.61 -26.89
C GLY A 407 -1.40 13.59 -25.73
N ALA A 408 -1.42 13.13 -24.48
CA ALA A 408 -1.07 13.95 -23.31
C ALA A 408 0.41 13.77 -22.94
N THR A 409 1.16 14.88 -22.92
CA THR A 409 2.56 14.91 -22.47
C THR A 409 2.62 15.04 -20.95
N PHE A 410 3.17 14.04 -20.27
CA PHE A 410 3.30 14.05 -18.83
C PHE A 410 4.72 14.48 -18.41
N GLU A 411 4.82 15.56 -17.65
CA GLU A 411 6.02 15.83 -16.85
C GLU A 411 6.09 14.79 -15.73
N SER A 412 7.00 13.83 -15.83
CA SER A 412 7.17 12.71 -14.90
C SER A 412 7.83 13.12 -13.56
N TYR A 413 7.79 14.40 -13.21
CA TYR A 413 8.43 14.94 -12.01
C TYR A 413 7.42 15.06 -10.89
N TYR A 414 7.68 14.33 -9.82
CA TYR A 414 6.88 14.40 -8.60
C TYR A 414 7.77 14.38 -7.37
N THR A 415 7.25 15.00 -6.31
CA THR A 415 7.69 14.79 -4.95
C THR A 415 6.87 13.63 -4.39
N MET A 416 7.50 12.46 -4.23
CA MET A 416 6.88 11.32 -3.58
C MET A 416 7.29 11.32 -2.11
N PHE A 417 6.31 11.10 -1.25
CA PHE A 417 6.55 10.79 0.15
C PHE A 417 5.67 9.61 0.55
N ARG A 418 6.25 8.68 1.30
CA ARG A 418 5.60 7.40 1.61
C ARG A 418 5.98 6.89 2.99
N THR A 419 5.12 6.05 3.53
CA THR A 419 5.42 5.23 4.70
C THR A 419 5.48 3.76 4.28
N THR A 420 6.52 3.05 4.72
CA THR A 420 6.70 1.62 4.46
C THR A 420 6.82 0.88 5.78
N GLN A 421 6.05 -0.18 5.94
CA GLN A 421 6.12 -1.05 7.10
C GLN A 421 6.62 -2.39 6.60
N TYR A 422 7.72 -2.81 7.20
CA TYR A 422 8.43 -4.03 6.91
C TYR A 422 7.94 -5.05 7.94
N LEU A 423 7.25 -6.08 7.49
CA LEU A 423 6.71 -7.15 8.33
C LEU A 423 7.48 -8.45 8.09
N THR A 424 7.68 -9.26 9.12
CA THR A 424 8.26 -10.63 9.03
C THR A 424 7.29 -11.63 8.39
N GLY A 425 6.62 -11.22 7.32
CA GLY A 425 5.77 -12.03 6.48
C GLY A 425 4.31 -12.19 6.85
N MET A 426 3.60 -12.89 5.96
CA MET A 426 2.21 -13.30 6.10
C MET A 426 2.08 -14.80 5.81
N PHE A 427 1.17 -15.45 6.51
CA PHE A 427 0.92 -16.88 6.44
C PHE A 427 -0.03 -17.27 5.33
N ALA A 428 0.21 -18.49 4.83
CA ALA A 428 -0.78 -19.22 4.06
C ALA A 428 -2.05 -19.48 4.90
N PRO A 429 -3.22 -19.57 4.26
CA PRO A 429 -4.44 -20.11 4.80
C PRO A 429 -4.20 -21.48 5.44
N GLY A 430 -4.84 -21.74 6.58
CA GLY A 430 -4.87 -23.07 7.17
C GLY A 430 -3.72 -23.45 8.11
N ILE A 431 -2.80 -22.54 8.44
CA ILE A 431 -1.70 -22.81 9.36
C ILE A 431 -2.19 -22.92 10.82
N HIS A 432 -1.47 -23.71 11.63
CA HIS A 432 -1.65 -23.85 13.08
C HIS A 432 -2.97 -24.50 13.56
N GLY A 433 -3.50 -25.46 12.81
CA GLY A 433 -4.72 -26.18 13.20
C GLY A 433 -6.01 -25.38 13.01
N HIS A 434 -5.94 -24.20 12.38
CA HIS A 434 -7.07 -23.39 11.97
C HIS A 434 -7.21 -23.43 10.45
N ALA A 435 -7.79 -24.51 9.92
CA ALA A 435 -7.98 -24.72 8.46
C ALA A 435 -8.68 -23.57 7.73
N ASP A 436 -9.44 -22.73 8.45
CA ASP A 436 -10.17 -21.58 7.91
C ASP A 436 -9.55 -20.22 8.29
N ALA A 437 -8.34 -20.17 8.85
CA ALA A 437 -7.69 -18.91 9.17
C ALA A 437 -7.18 -18.21 7.89
N VAL A 438 -7.35 -16.89 7.83
CA VAL A 438 -6.69 -15.99 6.88
C VAL A 438 -5.94 -14.90 7.63
N GLU A 439 -4.85 -14.41 7.04
CA GLU A 439 -4.11 -13.28 7.58
C GLU A 439 -4.39 -11.98 6.83
N ARG A 440 -4.51 -10.92 7.62
CA ARG A 440 -4.68 -9.54 7.17
C ARG A 440 -3.51 -8.70 7.66
N ALA A 441 -2.87 -8.01 6.73
CA ALA A 441 -2.04 -6.86 7.02
C ALA A 441 -2.90 -5.58 7.00
N GLN A 442 -2.98 -4.88 8.12
CA GLN A 442 -3.75 -3.65 8.27
C GLN A 442 -2.87 -2.45 8.60
N ARG A 443 -3.36 -1.26 8.25
CA ARG A 443 -2.68 0.01 8.48
C ARG A 443 -3.66 1.16 8.64
N GLU A 444 -3.28 2.13 9.46
CA GLU A 444 -3.89 3.45 9.55
C GLU A 444 -2.86 4.56 9.27
N VAL A 445 -3.19 5.52 8.39
CA VAL A 445 -2.41 6.74 8.14
C VAL A 445 -3.34 7.95 8.07
N TYR A 446 -2.80 9.12 8.41
CA TYR A 446 -3.51 10.39 8.30
C TYR A 446 -2.80 11.29 7.29
N LEU A 447 -3.55 11.83 6.35
CA LEU A 447 -3.11 12.88 5.44
C LEU A 447 -3.56 14.22 6.04
N LEU A 448 -2.61 15.12 6.31
CA LEU A 448 -2.86 16.41 6.96
C LEU A 448 -2.41 17.55 6.04
N ILE A 449 -3.15 18.64 6.02
CA ILE A 449 -2.90 19.77 5.11
C ILE A 449 -2.92 21.06 5.91
N GLY A 450 -1.86 21.84 5.90
CA GLY A 450 -1.74 23.08 6.67
C GLY A 450 -0.28 23.53 6.73
N THR A 451 0.06 24.46 7.62
CA THR A 451 1.48 24.69 7.89
C THR A 451 2.12 23.49 8.60
N PRO A 452 3.42 23.21 8.43
CA PRO A 452 4.09 22.11 9.12
C PRO A 452 3.85 22.09 10.64
N GLU A 453 3.82 23.25 11.29
CA GLU A 453 3.52 23.35 12.72
C GLU A 453 2.04 23.04 13.04
N GLU A 454 1.08 23.49 12.21
CA GLU A 454 -0.34 23.10 12.36
C GLU A 454 -0.52 21.59 12.18
N ILE A 455 0.17 21.01 11.19
CA ILE A 455 0.18 19.58 10.91
C ILE A 455 0.74 18.80 12.11
N ARG A 456 1.86 19.24 12.68
CA ARG A 456 2.44 18.66 13.88
C ARG A 456 1.46 18.71 15.06
N ALA A 457 0.87 19.87 15.33
CA ALA A 457 -0.10 20.03 16.40
C ALA A 457 -1.34 19.12 16.21
N ALA A 458 -1.81 18.96 14.98
CA ALA A 458 -2.90 18.04 14.65
C ALA A 458 -2.49 16.57 14.84
N ALA A 459 -1.29 16.16 14.40
CA ALA A 459 -0.75 14.81 14.62
C ALA A 459 -0.65 14.47 16.11
N ASP A 460 -0.22 15.42 16.94
CA ASP A 460 -0.18 15.28 18.39
C ASP A 460 -1.58 15.11 19.01
N ASN A 461 -2.58 15.86 18.52
CA ASN A 461 -3.97 15.71 18.95
C ASN A 461 -4.53 14.35 18.55
N ILE A 462 -4.30 13.92 17.31
CA ILE A 462 -4.67 12.59 16.82
C ILE A 462 -4.05 11.54 17.73
N ARG A 463 -2.73 11.57 17.96
CA ARG A 463 -2.01 10.63 18.83
C ARG A 463 -2.65 10.49 20.21
N ARG A 464 -3.03 11.61 20.84
CA ARG A 464 -3.70 11.62 22.16
C ARG A 464 -5.12 11.03 22.12
N SER A 465 -5.80 11.14 20.99
CA SER A 465 -7.19 10.68 20.81
C SER A 465 -7.31 9.20 20.41
N LEU A 466 -6.22 8.58 19.96
CA LEU A 466 -6.26 7.21 19.45
C LEU A 466 -6.64 6.20 20.53
N PRO A 467 -7.48 5.20 20.19
CA PRO A 467 -7.78 4.11 21.09
C PRO A 467 -6.50 3.29 21.34
N ARG A 468 -6.16 3.12 22.62
CA ARG A 468 -5.03 2.26 23.04
C ARG A 468 -5.35 0.77 22.98
N ALA A 469 -6.63 0.41 22.93
CA ALA A 469 -7.09 -0.97 22.84
C ALA A 469 -7.50 -1.29 21.41
N PHE A 470 -7.07 -2.45 20.91
CA PHE A 470 -7.52 -2.96 19.63
C PHE A 470 -9.04 -3.16 19.63
N ARG A 471 -9.68 -2.55 18.65
CA ARG A 471 -11.08 -2.78 18.32
C ARG A 471 -11.08 -3.32 16.89
N PRO A 472 -11.59 -4.53 16.63
CA PRO A 472 -11.84 -4.96 15.27
C PRO A 472 -12.67 -3.87 14.60
N VAL A 473 -12.30 -3.43 13.40
CA VAL A 473 -13.12 -2.46 12.65
C VAL A 473 -14.47 -3.13 12.42
N PRO A 474 -15.54 -2.71 13.10
CA PRO A 474 -16.86 -3.23 12.84
C PRO A 474 -17.26 -2.61 11.50
N GLU A 475 -17.58 -3.47 10.54
CA GLU A 475 -18.18 -3.10 9.25
C GLU A 475 -17.21 -2.56 8.19
N VAL A 476 -16.66 -3.47 7.39
CA VAL A 476 -16.56 -3.30 5.92
C VAL A 476 -17.32 -4.45 5.22
N TRP A 477 -18.16 -5.16 5.98
CA TRP A 477 -18.72 -6.47 5.60
C TRP A 477 -20.24 -6.47 5.38
N ALA A 478 -20.90 -5.36 5.71
CA ALA A 478 -22.34 -5.22 5.65
C ALA A 478 -22.72 -4.20 4.57
N SER A 479 -22.61 -4.62 3.31
CA SER A 479 -23.31 -4.00 2.19
C SER A 479 -23.74 -5.06 1.21
#